data_AF-A0A7C5IDH9-F1
#
_entry.id   AF-A0A7C5IDH9-F1
#
_cell.length_a   1.000
_cell.length_b   1.000
_cell.length_c   1.000
_cell.angle_alpha   90.00
_cell.angle_beta   90.00
_cell.angle_gamma   90.00
#
_symmetry.space_group_name_H-M   'P 1'
#
loop_
_entity.id
_entity.type
_entity.pdbx_description
1 polymer ?
#
loop_
_entity_poly.entity_id
_entity_poly.type
_entity_poly.pdbx_seq_one_letter_code
_entity_poly.pdbx_strand_id
1 'polypeptide(L)'
;WPAPSVTACIVLTFGAINGLYFARLMPPVPLALKSAGIYHHVVRTPTGYQAKYVPPPSYRFWKDWDDPFYLSPGDAVFCYTAIFAPQKIRVPVFHIWSRKTNQGWTKTDRIRFEISGGRRAGYRGYTVKRGCVPGKWRVEIQTEEGHILGKVEFRIVPSTEDRPPLKTKWFR
;
A
#
# COMPACT_ATOMS: atom_id res chain seq x y z
N TRP A 1 47.91 7.09 5.50
CA TRP A 1 47.16 8.31 5.82
C TRP A 1 46.67 8.93 4.53
N PRO A 2 45.37 9.20 4.34
CA PRO A 2 44.88 9.85 3.12
C PRO A 2 45.45 11.27 3.01
N ALA A 3 45.62 11.76 1.77
CA ALA A 3 46.05 13.12 1.52
C ALA A 3 45.03 14.14 2.10
N PRO A 4 45.47 15.31 2.60
CA PRO A 4 44.58 16.29 3.24
C PRO A 4 43.42 16.76 2.35
N SER A 5 43.61 16.76 1.02
CA SER A 5 42.56 17.03 0.04
C SER A 5 41.44 15.98 0.05
N VAL A 6 41.78 14.70 0.22
CA VAL A 6 40.81 13.60 0.30
C VAL A 6 39.99 13.72 1.59
N THR A 7 40.65 14.05 2.71
CA THR A 7 39.95 14.26 3.99
C THR A 7 38.97 15.42 3.92
N ALA A 8 39.35 16.54 3.29
CA ALA A 8 38.47 17.69 3.09
C ALA A 8 37.23 17.33 2.25
N CYS A 9 37.42 16.58 1.15
CA CYS A 9 36.29 16.10 0.33
C CYS A 9 35.35 15.20 1.13
N ILE A 10 35.87 14.25 1.91
CA ILE A 10 35.04 13.34 2.72
C ILE A 10 34.20 14.13 3.72
N VAL A 11 34.81 15.06 4.46
CA VAL A 11 34.09 15.89 5.45
C VAL A 11 33.03 16.76 4.78
N LEU A 12 33.35 17.36 3.63
CA LEU A 12 32.43 18.23 2.90
C LEU A 12 31.25 17.44 2.34
N THR A 13 31.48 16.26 1.75
CA THR A 13 30.42 15.37 1.28
C THR A 13 29.55 14.88 2.44
N PHE A 14 30.15 14.44 3.55
CA PHE A 14 29.40 13.99 4.72
C PHE A 14 28.57 15.12 5.33
N GLY A 15 29.14 16.31 5.47
CA GLY A 15 28.45 17.52 5.95
C GLY A 15 27.27 17.91 5.05
N ALA A 16 27.46 17.89 3.73
CA ALA A 16 26.40 18.17 2.76
C ALA A 16 25.25 17.16 2.84
N ILE A 17 25.56 15.85 2.88
CA ILE A 17 24.55 14.78 3.01
C ILE A 17 23.75 14.94 4.31
N ASN A 18 24.41 15.19 5.43
CA ASN A 18 23.72 15.39 6.72
C ASN A 18 22.89 16.68 6.73
N GLY A 19 23.43 17.78 6.18
CA GLY A 19 22.69 19.04 6.05
C GLY A 19 21.42 18.88 5.24
N LEU A 20 21.51 18.21 4.08
CA LEU A 20 20.37 17.87 3.23
C LEU A 20 19.35 16.97 3.93
N TYR A 21 19.82 16.02 4.75
CA TYR A 21 18.96 15.15 5.55
C TYR A 21 18.17 15.94 6.61
N PHE A 22 18.82 16.80 7.40
CA PHE A 22 18.14 17.61 8.41
C PHE A 22 17.25 18.71 7.80
N ALA A 23 17.64 19.23 6.64
CA ALA A 23 16.80 20.14 5.84
C ALA A 23 15.60 19.43 5.17
N ARG A 24 15.44 18.11 5.36
CA ARG A 24 14.38 17.28 4.75
C ARG A 24 14.37 17.31 3.21
N LEU A 25 15.51 17.62 2.58
CA LEU A 25 15.61 17.70 1.11
C LEU A 25 15.86 16.32 0.48
N MET A 26 16.46 15.39 1.22
CA MET A 26 16.52 13.97 0.86
C MET A 26 15.47 13.20 1.65
N PRO A 27 14.61 12.39 1.00
CA PRO A 27 13.61 11.62 1.71
C PRO A 27 14.30 10.68 2.72
N PRO A 28 13.88 10.68 4.00
CA PRO A 28 14.37 9.70 4.95
C PRO A 28 14.09 8.30 4.39
N VAL A 29 15.06 7.40 4.58
CA VAL A 29 15.14 5.99 4.16
C VAL A 29 14.04 5.48 3.21
N PRO A 30 14.39 4.92 2.02
CA PRO A 30 13.40 4.51 1.03
C PRO A 30 12.44 3.44 1.58
N LEU A 31 11.24 3.88 1.94
CA LEU A 31 10.06 3.03 2.01
C LEU A 31 9.50 2.97 0.60
N ALA A 32 9.30 1.75 0.09
CA ALA A 32 8.82 1.56 -1.27
C ALA A 32 7.67 0.56 -1.28
N LEU A 33 6.59 0.88 -1.99
CA LEU A 33 5.50 -0.07 -2.18
C LEU A 33 5.98 -1.23 -3.06
N LYS A 34 5.89 -2.47 -2.55
CA LYS A 34 6.16 -3.68 -3.32
C LYS A 34 4.94 -4.16 -4.08
N SER A 35 3.79 -4.20 -3.40
CA SER A 35 2.53 -4.62 -3.99
C SER A 35 1.36 -4.05 -3.19
N ALA A 36 0.26 -3.74 -3.88
CA ALA A 36 -1.00 -3.38 -3.25
C ALA A 36 -2.16 -3.91 -4.09
N GLY A 37 -3.30 -4.17 -3.46
CA GLY A 37 -4.50 -4.59 -4.19
C GLY A 37 -5.75 -4.60 -3.32
N ILE A 38 -6.88 -4.75 -4.01
CA ILE A 38 -8.22 -4.89 -3.41
C ILE A 38 -8.69 -6.35 -3.52
N TYR A 39 -9.29 -6.83 -2.44
CA TYR A 39 -9.68 -8.23 -2.25
C TYR A 39 -11.01 -8.31 -1.49
N HIS A 40 -11.77 -9.39 -1.68
CA HIS A 40 -12.97 -9.71 -0.87
C HIS A 40 -12.63 -10.22 0.52
N HIS A 41 -11.46 -10.82 0.68
CA HIS A 41 -11.05 -11.39 1.95
C HIS A 41 -9.54 -11.46 2.04
N VAL A 42 -8.96 -11.09 3.18
CA VAL A 42 -7.54 -11.25 3.47
C VAL A 42 -7.40 -11.83 4.87
N VAL A 43 -6.66 -12.93 5.00
CA VAL A 43 -6.34 -13.56 6.28
C VAL A 43 -4.84 -13.71 6.42
N ARG A 44 -4.36 -13.40 7.62
CA ARG A 44 -2.98 -13.68 8.01
C ARG A 44 -2.83 -15.16 8.32
N THR A 45 -1.83 -15.79 7.73
CA THR A 45 -1.45 -17.19 7.98
C THR A 45 -0.09 -17.24 8.66
N PRO A 46 0.33 -18.39 9.23
CA PRO A 46 1.64 -18.52 9.88
C PRO A 46 2.81 -18.20 8.95
N THR A 47 2.64 -18.45 7.65
CA THR A 47 3.68 -18.29 6.62
C THR A 47 3.51 -17.02 5.77
N GLY A 48 2.51 -16.16 6.04
CA GLY A 48 2.27 -14.95 5.25
C GLY A 48 0.80 -14.50 5.23
N TYR A 49 0.27 -14.22 4.04
CA TYR A 49 -1.12 -13.81 3.84
C TYR A 49 -1.78 -14.60 2.73
N GLN A 50 -3.07 -14.85 2.90
CA GLN A 50 -3.95 -15.40 1.88
C GLN A 50 -5.02 -14.37 1.55
N ALA A 51 -5.20 -14.07 0.27
CA ALA A 51 -6.25 -13.19 -0.20
C ALA A 51 -7.17 -13.89 -1.20
N LYS A 52 -8.45 -13.52 -1.20
CA LYS A 52 -9.44 -13.98 -2.18
C LYS A 52 -9.87 -12.80 -3.06
N TYR A 53 -9.89 -13.01 -4.37
CA TYR A 53 -10.26 -12.00 -5.36
C TYR A 53 -10.99 -12.64 -6.54
N VAL A 54 -11.78 -11.85 -7.23
CA VAL A 54 -12.29 -12.13 -8.56
C VAL A 54 -11.18 -11.84 -9.58
N PRO A 55 -10.72 -12.85 -10.34
CA PRO A 55 -9.70 -12.62 -11.36
C PRO A 55 -10.22 -11.65 -12.43
N PRO A 56 -9.43 -10.66 -12.84
CA PRO A 56 -9.82 -9.81 -13.95
C PRO A 56 -9.85 -10.63 -15.25
N PRO A 57 -10.54 -10.13 -16.30
CA PRO A 57 -10.51 -10.75 -17.62
C PRO A 57 -9.07 -10.96 -18.11
N SER A 58 -8.83 -12.05 -18.85
CA SER A 58 -7.49 -12.48 -19.28
C SER A 58 -6.70 -11.41 -20.05
N TYR A 59 -7.36 -10.47 -20.72
CA TYR A 59 -6.71 -9.35 -21.42
C TYR A 59 -6.09 -8.30 -20.48
N ARG A 60 -6.41 -8.29 -19.18
CA ARG A 60 -5.81 -7.40 -18.16
C ARG A 60 -4.75 -8.10 -17.30
N PHE A 61 -3.84 -8.83 -17.93
CA PHE A 61 -2.79 -9.62 -17.25
C PHE A 61 -1.84 -8.79 -16.36
N TRP A 62 -1.79 -7.46 -16.50
CA TRP A 62 -0.98 -6.57 -15.65
C TRP A 62 -1.66 -6.24 -14.31
N LYS A 63 -2.89 -6.71 -14.08
CA LYS A 63 -3.69 -6.40 -12.89
C LYS A 63 -4.03 -7.70 -12.18
N ASP A 64 -3.61 -7.80 -10.92
CA ASP A 64 -3.76 -9.05 -10.15
C ASP A 64 -4.61 -8.88 -8.88
N TRP A 65 -5.62 -8.01 -8.95
CA TRP A 65 -6.55 -7.71 -7.85
C TRP A 65 -7.92 -7.28 -8.40
N ASP A 66 -8.91 -7.18 -7.52
CA ASP A 66 -10.30 -6.87 -7.91
C ASP A 66 -10.41 -5.51 -8.60
N ASP A 67 -10.70 -5.52 -9.90
CA ASP A 67 -11.18 -4.35 -10.65
C ASP A 67 -11.99 -4.74 -11.91
N PRO A 68 -13.33 -4.71 -11.86
CA PRO A 68 -14.12 -4.15 -10.76
C PRO A 68 -14.23 -5.09 -9.54
N PHE A 69 -14.43 -4.49 -8.37
CA PHE A 69 -14.84 -5.18 -7.15
C PHE A 69 -16.37 -5.35 -7.16
N TYR A 70 -16.82 -6.59 -7.18
CA TYR A 70 -18.24 -6.95 -7.10
C TYR A 70 -18.70 -6.92 -5.65
N LEU A 71 -19.57 -5.97 -5.29
CA LEU A 71 -20.07 -5.75 -3.94
C LEU A 71 -21.40 -6.49 -3.74
N SER A 72 -21.40 -7.50 -2.88
CA SER A 72 -22.62 -8.16 -2.39
C SER A 72 -23.09 -7.53 -1.07
N PRO A 73 -24.38 -7.66 -0.70
CA PRO A 73 -24.86 -7.19 0.60
C PRO A 73 -24.04 -7.76 1.76
N GLY A 74 -23.50 -6.89 2.62
CA GLY A 74 -22.66 -7.28 3.76
C GLY A 74 -21.18 -7.50 3.45
N ASP A 75 -20.76 -7.44 2.17
CA ASP A 75 -19.34 -7.56 1.81
C ASP A 75 -18.52 -6.40 2.37
N ALA A 76 -17.26 -6.72 2.72
CA ALA A 76 -16.26 -5.75 3.11
C ALA A 76 -15.15 -5.70 2.06
N VAL A 77 -14.60 -4.50 1.83
CA VAL A 77 -13.48 -4.30 0.91
C VAL A 77 -12.19 -4.38 1.70
N PHE A 78 -11.32 -5.32 1.34
CA PHE A 78 -9.99 -5.46 1.94
C PHE A 78 -8.97 -4.82 1.02
N CYS A 79 -8.18 -3.88 1.55
CA CYS A 79 -7.00 -3.38 0.85
C CYS A 79 -5.76 -3.98 1.50
N TYR A 80 -5.02 -4.82 0.77
CA TYR A 80 -3.76 -5.40 1.22
C TYR A 80 -2.59 -4.64 0.63
N THR A 81 -1.54 -4.46 1.43
CA THR A 81 -0.30 -3.80 1.02
C THR A 81 0.94 -4.51 1.55
N ALA A 82 1.99 -4.50 0.73
CA ALA A 82 3.33 -4.92 1.07
C ALA A 82 4.30 -3.79 0.73
N ILE A 83 5.13 -3.42 1.70
CA ILE A 83 6.05 -2.28 1.65
C ILE A 83 7.44 -2.78 2.00
N PHE A 84 8.41 -2.45 1.17
CA PHE A 84 9.81 -2.62 1.49
C PHE A 84 10.22 -1.59 2.55
N ALA A 85 10.93 -2.03 3.57
CA ALA A 85 11.57 -1.16 4.54
C ALA A 85 12.86 -1.80 5.05
N PRO A 86 13.93 -1.00 5.24
CA PRO A 86 15.17 -1.49 5.82
C PRO A 86 15.06 -1.99 7.26
N GLN A 87 16.09 -2.71 7.68
CA GLN A 87 16.20 -3.24 9.04
C GLN A 87 16.14 -2.12 10.08
N LYS A 88 15.33 -2.33 11.13
CA LYS A 88 15.17 -1.48 12.33
C LYS A 88 14.26 -0.24 12.21
N ILE A 89 13.73 0.06 11.05
CA ILE A 89 12.82 1.21 10.88
C ILE A 89 11.39 0.75 11.06
N ARG A 90 10.67 1.32 12.03
CA ARG A 90 9.23 1.10 12.27
C ARG A 90 8.47 2.40 12.06
N VAL A 91 7.93 2.57 10.86
CA VAL A 91 7.13 3.76 10.52
C VAL A 91 5.65 3.34 10.40
N PRO A 92 4.72 4.07 11.04
CA PRO A 92 3.30 3.88 10.82
C PRO A 92 2.89 4.14 9.37
N VAL A 93 2.04 3.27 8.84
CA VAL A 93 1.47 3.42 7.49
C VAL A 93 -0.05 3.38 7.57
N PHE A 94 -0.68 4.17 6.70
CA PHE A 94 -2.12 4.38 6.63
C PHE A 94 -2.64 4.09 5.23
N HIS A 95 -3.84 3.53 5.16
CA HIS A 95 -4.68 3.56 3.96
C HIS A 95 -5.64 4.73 4.04
N ILE A 96 -5.48 5.67 3.12
CA ILE A 96 -6.39 6.81 2.94
C ILE A 96 -7.41 6.42 1.87
N TRP A 97 -8.61 6.10 2.31
CA TRP A 97 -9.72 5.75 1.43
C TRP A 97 -10.36 7.02 0.89
N SER A 98 -10.64 7.03 -0.40
CA SER A 98 -11.29 8.14 -1.09
C SER A 98 -12.26 7.61 -2.12
N ARG A 99 -13.41 8.27 -2.25
CA ARG A 99 -14.38 8.01 -3.32
C ARG A 99 -14.38 9.17 -4.32
N LYS A 100 -14.65 8.87 -5.59
CA LYS A 100 -14.86 9.91 -6.60
C LYS A 100 -16.28 10.46 -6.48
N THR A 101 -16.39 11.78 -6.33
CA THR A 101 -17.63 12.55 -6.36
C THR A 101 -17.56 13.56 -7.52
N ASN A 102 -18.64 14.32 -7.74
CA ASN A 102 -18.68 15.38 -8.75
C ASN A 102 -17.63 16.48 -8.50
N GLN A 103 -17.21 16.67 -7.24
CA GLN A 103 -16.20 17.65 -6.83
C GLN A 103 -14.77 17.10 -6.86
N GLY A 104 -14.58 15.83 -7.23
CA GLY A 104 -13.25 15.20 -7.28
C GLY A 104 -13.12 14.04 -6.29
N TRP A 105 -11.92 13.82 -5.78
CA TRP A 105 -11.66 12.74 -4.82
C TRP A 105 -11.95 13.22 -3.40
N THR A 106 -12.94 12.62 -2.75
CA THR A 106 -13.32 12.95 -1.36
C THR A 106 -12.80 11.85 -0.44
N LYS A 107 -11.94 12.22 0.52
CA LYS A 107 -11.44 11.30 1.55
C LYS A 107 -12.60 10.85 2.43
N THR A 108 -12.69 9.55 2.68
CA THR A 108 -13.72 8.96 3.53
C THR A 108 -13.14 8.46 4.85
N ASP A 109 -11.95 7.87 4.82
CA ASP A 109 -11.34 7.23 5.99
C ASP A 109 -9.82 7.32 5.91
N ARG A 110 -9.20 7.35 7.09
CA ARG A 110 -7.76 7.18 7.28
C ARG A 110 -7.58 6.06 8.29
N ILE A 111 -7.21 4.89 7.80
CA ILE A 111 -7.13 3.67 8.62
C ILE A 111 -5.67 3.23 8.71
N ARG A 112 -5.14 3.16 9.94
CA ARG A 112 -3.86 2.53 10.22
C ARG A 112 -4.03 1.02 10.12
N PHE A 113 -3.12 0.32 9.47
CA PHE A 113 -3.13 -1.15 9.46
C PHE A 113 -2.05 -1.72 10.37
N GLU A 114 -2.34 -2.90 10.90
CA GLU A 114 -1.36 -3.70 11.61
C GLU A 114 -0.31 -4.22 10.64
N ILE A 115 0.93 -4.03 11.05
CA ILE A 115 2.08 -4.47 10.29
C ILE A 115 2.45 -5.85 10.80
N SER A 116 2.46 -6.83 9.91
CA SER A 116 3.18 -8.08 10.14
C SER A 116 4.29 -8.26 9.11
N GLY A 117 5.51 -8.46 9.60
CA GLY A 117 6.70 -8.49 8.76
C GLY A 117 7.99 -8.49 9.58
N GLY A 118 8.92 -9.37 9.24
CA GLY A 118 10.19 -9.56 9.94
C GLY A 118 11.35 -8.77 9.32
N ARG A 119 12.53 -8.86 9.97
CA ARG A 119 13.78 -8.11 9.71
C ARG A 119 14.30 -8.13 8.26
N ARG A 120 13.72 -8.85 7.30
CA ARG A 120 14.16 -8.87 5.89
C ARG A 120 13.04 -8.77 4.85
N ALA A 121 11.80 -9.07 5.24
CA ALA A 121 10.70 -9.24 4.27
C ALA A 121 9.91 -7.95 4.01
N GLY A 122 10.15 -6.88 4.78
CA GLY A 122 9.36 -5.64 4.74
C GLY A 122 8.07 -5.72 5.58
N TYR A 123 7.21 -4.73 5.40
CA TYR A 123 5.95 -4.50 6.12
C TYR A 123 4.80 -5.03 5.29
N ARG A 124 3.92 -5.86 5.85
CA ARG A 124 2.68 -6.28 5.19
C ARG A 124 1.50 -6.03 6.11
N GLY A 125 0.35 -5.73 5.53
CA GLY A 125 -0.87 -5.56 6.30
C GLY A 125 -2.06 -5.29 5.39
N TYR A 126 -3.23 -5.16 6.01
CA TYR A 126 -4.43 -4.82 5.28
C TYR A 126 -5.37 -3.98 6.16
N THR A 127 -6.25 -3.23 5.51
CA THR A 127 -7.39 -2.58 6.16
C THR A 127 -8.68 -3.13 5.58
N VAL A 128 -9.71 -3.18 6.41
CA VAL A 128 -11.05 -3.60 6.02
C VAL A 128 -11.97 -2.38 6.06
N LYS A 129 -12.71 -2.14 4.98
CA LYS A 129 -13.75 -1.11 4.93
C LYS A 129 -15.10 -1.73 4.62
N ARG A 130 -16.09 -1.46 5.48
CA ARG A 130 -17.50 -1.82 5.28
C ARG A 130 -18.29 -0.61 4.81
N GLY A 131 -19.48 -0.85 4.24
CA GLY A 131 -20.38 0.21 3.79
C GLY A 131 -19.85 1.00 2.59
N CYS A 132 -18.99 0.38 1.77
CA CYS A 132 -18.61 0.96 0.49
C CYS A 132 -19.82 0.97 -0.46
N VAL A 133 -19.93 2.01 -1.28
CA VAL A 133 -20.99 2.17 -2.27
C VAL A 133 -20.44 1.98 -3.69
N PRO A 134 -21.29 1.59 -4.67
CA PRO A 134 -20.89 1.56 -6.07
C PRO A 134 -20.26 2.88 -6.54
N GLY A 135 -19.21 2.78 -7.37
CA GLY A 135 -18.48 3.95 -7.89
C GLY A 135 -16.98 3.75 -7.99
N LYS A 136 -16.24 4.83 -8.26
CA LYS A 136 -14.78 4.81 -8.33
C LYS A 136 -14.17 5.10 -6.96
N TRP A 137 -13.22 4.27 -6.57
CA TRP A 137 -12.52 4.33 -5.30
C TRP A 137 -11.01 4.37 -5.49
N ARG A 138 -10.35 4.98 -4.52
CA ARG A 138 -8.91 5.09 -4.44
C ARG A 138 -8.46 4.86 -3.01
N VAL A 139 -7.42 4.08 -2.84
CA VAL A 139 -6.69 3.94 -1.59
C VAL A 139 -5.29 4.47 -1.80
N GLU A 140 -4.91 5.52 -1.07
CA GLU A 140 -3.53 6.01 -1.03
C GLU A 140 -2.82 5.38 0.18
N ILE A 141 -1.64 4.85 -0.05
CA ILE A 141 -0.77 4.28 0.98
C ILE A 141 0.17 5.39 1.42
N GLN A 142 0.05 5.85 2.65
CA GLN A 142 0.80 7.00 3.15
C GLN A 142 1.51 6.68 4.47
N THR A 143 2.69 7.25 4.65
CA THR A 143 3.35 7.30 5.96
C THR A 143 2.65 8.30 6.88
N GLU A 144 2.97 8.28 8.17
CA GLU A 144 2.46 9.26 9.14
C GLU A 144 2.75 10.72 8.74
N GLU A 145 3.92 10.96 8.14
CA GLU A 145 4.39 12.25 7.66
C GLU A 145 3.70 12.70 6.35
N GLY A 146 2.80 11.88 5.79
CA GLY A 146 2.06 12.21 4.57
C GLY A 146 2.76 11.82 3.26
N HIS A 147 3.96 11.21 3.31
CA HIS A 147 4.62 10.71 2.12
C HIS A 147 3.80 9.57 1.49
N ILE A 148 3.42 9.73 0.22
CA ILE A 148 2.68 8.73 -0.55
C ILE A 148 3.66 7.67 -1.05
N LEU A 149 3.46 6.42 -0.61
CA LEU A 149 4.22 5.25 -1.06
C LEU A 149 3.63 4.65 -2.34
N GLY A 150 2.33 4.85 -2.56
CA GLY A 150 1.63 4.44 -3.77
C GLY A 150 0.12 4.59 -3.65
N LYS A 151 -0.60 4.20 -4.70
CA LYS A 151 -2.05 4.29 -4.78
C LYS A 151 -2.65 3.07 -5.48
N VAL A 152 -3.84 2.68 -5.05
CA VAL A 152 -4.66 1.64 -5.69
C VAL A 152 -5.98 2.27 -6.10
N GLU A 153 -6.28 2.23 -7.39
CA GLU A 153 -7.57 2.69 -7.93
C GLU A 153 -8.37 1.50 -8.46
N PHE A 154 -9.66 1.49 -8.13
CA PHE A 154 -10.58 0.41 -8.46
C PHE A 154 -12.01 0.93 -8.55
N ARG A 155 -12.88 0.16 -9.23
CA ARG A 155 -14.32 0.44 -9.30
C ARG A 155 -15.10 -0.58 -8.51
N ILE A 156 -16.06 -0.13 -7.71
CA ILE A 156 -17.05 -0.99 -7.07
C ILE A 156 -18.30 -1.04 -7.94
N VAL A 157 -18.78 -2.25 -8.21
CA VAL A 157 -20.03 -2.52 -8.93
C VAL A 157 -20.95 -3.35 -8.05
N PRO A 158 -22.27 -3.11 -8.05
CA PRO A 158 -23.20 -3.96 -7.33
C PRO A 158 -23.19 -5.36 -7.95
N SER A 159 -23.22 -6.40 -7.11
CA SER A 159 -23.35 -7.79 -7.53
C SER A 159 -24.74 -8.29 -7.20
N THR A 160 -25.50 -8.70 -8.21
CA THR A 160 -26.78 -9.40 -8.06
C THR A 160 -26.50 -10.90 -8.11
N GLU A 161 -26.22 -11.47 -6.93
CA GLU A 161 -26.12 -12.92 -6.59
C GLU A 161 -25.10 -13.80 -7.32
N ASP A 162 -24.80 -13.58 -8.61
CA ASP A 162 -23.86 -14.38 -9.40
C ASP A 162 -22.49 -13.69 -9.54
N ARG A 163 -21.78 -13.53 -8.41
CA ARG A 163 -20.39 -13.05 -8.47
C ARG A 163 -19.50 -14.13 -9.10
N PRO A 164 -18.52 -13.77 -9.95
CA PRO A 164 -17.56 -14.75 -10.46
C PRO A 164 -16.83 -15.47 -9.31
N PRO A 165 -16.39 -16.73 -9.52
CA PRO A 165 -15.74 -17.50 -8.48
C PRO A 165 -14.46 -16.83 -8.00
N LEU A 166 -14.31 -16.74 -6.67
CA LEU A 166 -13.12 -16.19 -6.05
C LEU A 166 -11.92 -17.13 -6.26
N LYS A 167 -10.81 -16.58 -6.73
CA LYS A 167 -9.50 -17.23 -6.72
C LYS A 167 -8.73 -16.84 -5.47
N THR A 168 -7.86 -17.75 -5.03
CA THR A 168 -6.96 -17.52 -3.90
C THR A 168 -5.59 -17.07 -4.40
N LYS A 169 -5.05 -16.03 -3.78
CA LYS A 169 -3.68 -15.55 -3.96
C LYS A 169 -2.91 -15.64 -2.65
N TRP A 170 -1.68 -16.14 -2.72
CA TRP A 170 -0.79 -16.27 -1.57
C TRP A 170 0.31 -15.21 -1.64
N PHE A 171 0.54 -14.52 -0.51
CA PHE A 171 1.66 -13.62 -0.33
C PHE A 171 2.59 -14.22 0.72
N ARG A 172 3.78 -14.65 0.28
CA ARG A 172 4.86 -15.13 1.15
C ARG A 172 5.80 -13.98 1.53
#